data_AF-A0A435G8T5-F1
#
_entry.id   AF-A0A435G8T5-F1
#
_cell.length_a   1.000
_cell.length_b   1.000
_cell.length_c   1.000
_cell.angle_alpha   90.00
_cell.angle_beta   90.00
_cell.angle_gamma   90.00
#
_symmetry.space_group_name_H-M   'P 1'
#
loop_
_entity.id
_entity.type
_entity.pdbx_description
1 polymer ?
#
loop_
_entity_poly.entity_id
_entity_poly.type
_entity_poly.pdbx_seq_one_letter_code
_entity_poly.pdbx_strand_id
1 'polypeptide(L)'
;MLSNSLADLAEQVRQAAAESDTAERTSVSRALDAGQMLVTAKVACEHGQWLPFLSRANIHERRARRLMQLARSGLNSDIVSDLGGIGAALAFTSKWQLPSFEQSLFIYDPEDGETSVGRGVGYVWEDHQHRGYYHIGMIVTGDDGEEECIASRRPMLPFVEVDGDRPINILVHFLTRRFTLPIADWRFGSVDRQIPMVVLAPFVNGNTFREGATA
;
A
#
# COMPACT_ATOMS: atom_id res chain seq x y z
N MET A 1 15.47 15.18 -40.09
CA MET A 1 16.48 14.22 -39.61
C MET A 1 16.91 14.69 -38.22
N LEU A 2 16.67 13.91 -37.16
CA LEU A 2 17.28 14.19 -35.86
C LEU A 2 18.80 14.25 -36.09
N SER A 3 19.45 15.35 -35.69
CA SER A 3 20.91 15.46 -35.73
C SER A 3 21.50 14.25 -35.01
N ASN A 4 22.51 13.57 -35.58
CA ASN A 4 23.15 12.39 -34.97
C ASN A 4 23.45 12.61 -33.47
N SER A 5 23.80 13.83 -33.07
CA SER A 5 24.03 14.21 -31.66
C SER A 5 22.80 14.11 -30.75
N LEU A 6 21.58 14.38 -31.24
CA LEU A 6 20.35 14.25 -30.43
C LEU A 6 19.94 12.79 -30.27
N ALA A 7 20.17 11.96 -31.29
CA ALA A 7 19.94 10.52 -31.20
C ALA A 7 20.91 9.87 -30.21
N ASP A 8 22.20 10.21 -30.29
CA ASP A 8 23.21 9.72 -29.35
C ASP A 8 22.94 10.20 -27.91
N LEU A 9 22.47 11.43 -27.74
CA LEU A 9 22.09 11.95 -26.43
C LEU A 9 20.85 11.25 -25.87
N ALA A 10 19.84 10.99 -26.70
CA ALA A 10 18.65 10.25 -26.29
C ALA A 10 19.01 8.84 -25.81
N GLU A 11 19.95 8.17 -26.48
CA GLU A 11 20.45 6.86 -26.06
C GLU A 11 21.19 6.93 -24.72
N GLN A 12 22.07 7.91 -24.53
CA GLN A 12 22.76 8.12 -23.25
C GLN A 12 21.78 8.40 -22.10
N VAL A 13 20.77 9.24 -22.33
CA VAL A 13 19.71 9.52 -21.34
C VAL A 13 18.96 8.24 -20.99
N ARG A 14 18.58 7.44 -21.99
CA ARG A 14 17.89 6.17 -21.79
C ARG A 14 18.73 5.20 -20.94
N GLN A 15 20.02 5.08 -21.24
CA GLN A 15 20.93 4.23 -20.48
C GLN A 15 21.07 4.72 -19.03
N ALA A 16 21.35 6.01 -18.83
CA ALA A 16 21.51 6.59 -17.49
C ALA A 16 20.24 6.47 -16.64
N ALA A 17 19.06 6.66 -17.25
CA ALA A 17 17.77 6.48 -16.58
C ALA A 17 17.57 5.02 -16.15
N ALA A 18 17.83 4.05 -17.03
CA ALA A 18 17.69 2.63 -16.70
C ALA A 18 18.66 2.17 -15.59
N GLU A 19 19.89 2.69 -15.59
CA GLU A 19 20.88 2.43 -14.55
C GLU A 19 20.45 3.03 -13.20
N SER A 20 19.91 4.26 -13.21
CA SER A 20 19.35 4.91 -12.04
C SER A 20 18.19 4.12 -11.43
N ASP A 21 17.21 3.71 -12.26
CA ASP A 21 16.06 2.92 -11.81
C ASP A 21 16.48 1.58 -11.19
N THR A 22 17.48 0.93 -11.80
CA THR A 22 18.02 -0.35 -11.30
C THR A 22 18.72 -0.17 -9.97
N ALA A 23 19.53 0.89 -9.83
CA ALA A 23 20.20 1.21 -8.57
C ALA A 23 19.20 1.54 -7.46
N GLU A 24 18.13 2.28 -7.78
CA GLU A 24 17.06 2.58 -6.83
C GLU A 24 16.33 1.33 -6.35
N ARG A 25 15.81 0.51 -7.27
CA ARG A 25 15.12 -0.75 -6.93
C ARG A 25 16.00 -1.66 -6.07
N THR A 26 17.29 -1.74 -6.41
CA THR A 26 18.27 -2.51 -5.63
C THR A 26 18.43 -1.93 -4.22
N SER A 27 18.62 -0.62 -4.11
CA SER A 27 18.76 0.09 -2.83
C SER A 27 17.54 -0.13 -1.92
N VAL A 28 16.33 0.00 -2.49
CA VAL A 28 15.07 -0.23 -1.81
C VAL A 28 14.94 -1.68 -1.36
N SER A 29 15.22 -2.65 -2.24
CA SER A 29 15.14 -4.07 -1.88
C SER A 29 16.10 -4.41 -0.74
N ARG A 30 17.34 -3.89 -0.77
CA ARG A 30 18.30 -4.07 0.33
C ARG A 30 17.86 -3.40 1.63
N ALA A 31 17.17 -2.26 1.56
CA ALA A 31 16.61 -1.62 2.75
C ALA A 31 15.49 -2.44 3.39
N LEU A 32 14.61 -3.04 2.58
CA LEU A 32 13.58 -3.97 3.03
C LEU A 32 14.18 -5.23 3.67
N ASP A 33 15.19 -5.83 3.03
CA ASP A 33 15.90 -7.00 3.58
C ASP A 33 16.56 -6.69 4.93
N ALA A 34 17.30 -5.58 5.01
CA ALA A 34 17.93 -5.14 6.24
C ALA A 34 16.88 -4.87 7.33
N GLY A 35 15.74 -4.27 6.98
CA GLY A 35 14.61 -4.08 7.88
C GLY A 35 14.07 -5.40 8.44
N GLN A 36 13.89 -6.40 7.58
CA GLN A 36 13.42 -7.72 8.00
C GLN A 36 14.43 -8.41 8.93
N MET A 37 15.72 -8.38 8.59
CA MET A 37 16.79 -8.91 9.45
C MET A 37 16.82 -8.22 10.81
N LEU A 38 16.60 -6.90 10.86
CA LEU A 38 16.52 -6.14 12.10
C LEU A 38 15.28 -6.51 12.92
N VAL A 39 14.13 -6.77 12.29
CA VAL A 39 12.92 -7.26 12.97
C VAL A 39 13.20 -8.62 13.61
N THR A 40 13.76 -9.57 12.86
CA THR A 40 14.12 -10.90 13.38
C THR A 40 15.13 -10.79 14.53
N ALA A 41 16.20 -10.00 14.35
CA ALA A 41 17.21 -9.79 15.38
C ALA A 41 16.61 -9.16 16.65
N LYS A 42 15.68 -8.20 16.51
CA LYS A 42 15.04 -7.54 17.65
C LYS A 42 14.21 -8.51 18.49
N VAL A 43 13.54 -9.47 17.87
CA VAL A 43 12.76 -10.52 18.56
C VAL A 43 13.69 -11.46 19.32
N ALA A 44 14.85 -11.81 18.75
CA ALA A 44 15.82 -12.70 19.37
C ALA A 44 16.69 -12.02 20.46
N CYS A 45 16.71 -10.69 20.54
CA CYS A 45 17.52 -9.96 21.50
C CYS A 45 16.94 -10.02 22.92
N GLU A 46 17.75 -10.45 23.87
CA GLU A 46 17.49 -10.25 25.30
C GLU A 46 17.57 -8.76 25.70
N HIS A 47 17.10 -8.47 26.91
CA HIS A 47 17.19 -7.12 27.48
C HIS A 47 18.64 -6.61 27.46
N GLY A 48 18.85 -5.37 27.01
CA GLY A 48 20.18 -4.75 26.92
C GLY A 48 21.04 -5.16 25.71
N GLN A 49 20.71 -6.23 24.98
CA GLN A 49 21.55 -6.71 23.85
C GLN A 49 21.35 -5.93 22.55
N TRP A 50 20.28 -5.14 22.46
CA TRP A 50 19.93 -4.43 21.22
C TRP A 50 20.96 -3.40 20.78
N LEU A 51 21.43 -2.52 21.69
CA LEU A 51 22.41 -1.48 21.33
C LEU A 51 23.78 -2.08 20.95
N PRO A 52 24.32 -3.08 21.68
CA PRO A 52 25.51 -3.81 21.24
C PRO A 52 25.36 -4.45 19.86
N PHE A 53 24.21 -5.06 19.56
CA PHE A 53 23.93 -5.63 18.25
C PHE A 53 23.98 -4.56 17.14
N LEU A 54 23.30 -3.41 17.35
CA LEU A 54 23.30 -2.31 16.38
C LEU A 54 24.70 -1.73 16.14
N SER A 55 25.51 -1.63 17.20
CA SER A 55 26.90 -1.21 17.09
C SER A 55 27.72 -2.16 16.21
N ARG A 56 27.56 -3.49 16.39
CA ARG A 56 28.22 -4.50 15.56
C ARG A 56 27.75 -4.46 14.10
N ALA A 57 26.48 -4.20 13.87
CA ALA A 57 25.89 -4.05 12.53
C ALA A 57 26.21 -2.68 11.88
N ASN A 58 26.95 -1.80 12.56
CA ASN A 58 27.28 -0.45 12.12
C ASN A 58 26.06 0.36 11.67
N ILE A 59 24.97 0.29 12.44
CA ILE A 59 23.73 1.00 12.14
C ILE A 59 23.23 1.79 13.35
N HIS A 60 22.92 3.06 13.13
CA HIS A 60 22.31 3.89 14.16
C HIS A 60 20.88 3.46 14.46
N GLU A 61 20.46 3.56 15.72
CA GLU A 61 19.14 3.11 16.16
C GLU A 61 17.99 3.79 15.39
N ARG A 62 18.09 5.10 15.10
CA ARG A 62 17.09 5.80 14.29
C ARG A 62 16.94 5.20 12.89
N ARG A 63 18.04 4.80 12.25
CA ARG A 63 18.02 4.16 10.94
C ARG A 63 17.43 2.75 11.05
N ALA A 64 17.80 1.99 12.08
CA ALA A 64 17.25 0.67 12.33
C ALA A 64 15.73 0.71 12.50
N ARG A 65 15.21 1.63 13.34
CA ARG A 65 13.76 1.83 13.53
C ARG A 65 13.03 2.11 12.21
N ARG A 66 13.58 2.99 11.36
CA ARG A 66 13.01 3.31 10.04
C ARG A 66 13.00 2.10 9.10
N LEU A 67 14.09 1.33 9.04
CA LEU A 67 14.13 0.12 8.21
C LEU A 67 13.15 -0.94 8.72
N MET A 68 13.04 -1.12 10.04
CA MET A 68 12.06 -2.04 10.63
C MET A 68 10.61 -1.59 10.36
N GLN A 69 10.32 -0.29 10.43
CA GLN A 69 9.01 0.26 10.07
C GLN A 69 8.69 0.00 8.59
N LEU A 70 9.67 0.22 7.70
CA LEU A 70 9.52 -0.08 6.28
C LEU A 70 9.26 -1.58 6.04
N ALA A 71 10.02 -2.48 6.65
CA ALA A 71 9.80 -3.92 6.49
C ALA A 71 8.42 -4.36 7.01
N ARG A 72 7.99 -3.84 8.17
CA ARG A 72 6.67 -4.13 8.75
C ARG A 72 5.50 -3.58 7.94
N SER A 73 5.73 -2.62 7.06
CA SER A 73 4.68 -2.07 6.21
C SER A 73 4.15 -3.06 5.18
N GLY A 74 4.92 -4.10 4.86
CA GLY A 74 4.59 -5.06 3.81
C GLY A 74 4.61 -4.49 2.39
N LEU A 75 5.17 -3.29 2.19
CA LEU A 75 5.36 -2.72 0.86
C LEU A 75 6.51 -3.44 0.14
N ASN A 76 6.31 -3.77 -1.14
CA ASN A 76 7.38 -4.33 -1.98
C ASN A 76 8.25 -3.20 -2.58
N SER A 77 9.34 -3.57 -3.25
CA SER A 77 10.28 -2.59 -3.81
C SER A 77 9.65 -1.67 -4.84
N ASP A 78 8.77 -2.21 -5.69
CA ASP A 78 8.14 -1.44 -6.76
C ASP A 78 7.23 -0.37 -6.17
N ILE A 79 6.38 -0.72 -5.20
CA ILE A 79 5.50 0.23 -4.51
C ILE A 79 6.31 1.31 -3.77
N VAL A 80 7.42 0.93 -3.14
CA VAL A 80 8.29 1.91 -2.46
C VAL A 80 8.91 2.89 -3.47
N SER A 81 9.31 2.42 -4.65
CA SER A 81 9.79 3.28 -5.73
C SER A 81 8.67 4.17 -6.28
N ASP A 82 7.47 3.62 -6.54
CA ASP A 82 6.31 4.37 -7.04
C ASP A 82 5.85 5.47 -6.06
N LEU A 83 6.08 5.27 -4.76
CA LEU A 83 5.84 6.28 -3.73
C LEU A 83 6.86 7.43 -3.73
N GLY A 84 8.01 7.28 -4.40
CA GLY A 84 9.13 8.23 -4.33
C GLY A 84 10.23 7.82 -3.34
N GLY A 85 10.41 6.52 -3.13
CA GLY A 85 11.48 5.94 -2.33
C GLY A 85 11.17 5.82 -0.83
N ILE A 86 12.18 5.42 -0.05
CA ILE A 86 12.03 5.04 1.38
C ILE A 86 11.41 6.15 2.23
N GLY A 87 11.78 7.41 1.98
CA GLY A 87 11.25 8.55 2.75
C GLY A 87 9.75 8.71 2.59
N ALA A 88 9.28 8.69 1.34
CA ALA A 88 7.87 8.80 1.00
C ALA A 88 7.09 7.56 1.42
N ALA A 89 7.67 6.35 1.29
CA ALA A 89 7.07 5.13 1.81
C ALA A 89 6.82 5.19 3.32
N LEU A 90 7.76 5.70 4.12
CA LEU A 90 7.55 5.87 5.56
C LEU A 90 6.45 6.89 5.87
N ALA A 91 6.35 7.97 5.10
CA ALA A 91 5.26 8.94 5.21
C ALA A 91 3.90 8.30 4.87
N PHE A 92 3.86 7.51 3.80
CA PHE A 92 2.67 6.74 3.39
C PHE A 92 2.22 5.79 4.51
N THR A 93 3.14 5.03 5.13
CA THR A 93 2.77 4.10 6.22
C THR A 93 2.16 4.78 7.44
N SER A 94 2.42 6.07 7.63
CA SER A 94 1.81 6.84 8.70
C SER A 94 0.37 7.23 8.36
N LYS A 95 0.07 7.44 7.07
CA LYS A 95 -1.26 7.80 6.56
C LYS A 95 -2.16 6.58 6.31
N TRP A 96 -1.57 5.48 5.84
CA TRP A 96 -2.26 4.20 5.64
C TRP A 96 -2.56 3.56 7.00
N GLN A 97 -3.73 3.88 7.55
CA GLN A 97 -4.27 3.28 8.76
C GLN A 97 -5.51 2.46 8.41
N LEU A 98 -5.53 1.20 8.83
CA LEU A 98 -6.71 0.38 8.64
C LEU A 98 -7.86 0.93 9.50
N PRO A 99 -9.08 1.01 8.94
CA PRO A 99 -10.20 1.56 9.68
C PRO A 99 -10.61 0.63 10.82
N SER A 100 -11.19 1.20 11.87
CA SER A 100 -11.96 0.41 12.83
C SER A 100 -13.24 -0.12 12.18
N PHE A 101 -13.89 -1.12 12.76
CA PHE A 101 -15.15 -1.65 12.25
C PHE A 101 -16.30 -0.65 12.08
N GLU A 102 -16.31 0.42 12.87
CA GLU A 102 -17.34 1.47 12.78
C GLU A 102 -17.07 2.42 11.61
N GLN A 103 -15.89 2.34 11.01
CA GLN A 103 -15.42 3.23 9.97
C GLN A 103 -15.12 2.48 8.67
N SER A 104 -15.21 3.21 7.57
CA SER A 104 -14.54 2.85 6.33
C SER A 104 -13.46 3.88 6.05
N LEU A 105 -12.31 3.40 5.58
CA LEU A 105 -11.28 4.22 4.96
C LEU A 105 -11.68 4.39 3.50
N PHE A 106 -11.65 5.62 2.99
CA PHE A 106 -11.78 5.86 1.56
C PHE A 106 -10.55 6.56 0.99
N ILE A 107 -10.26 6.25 -0.26
CA ILE A 107 -9.15 6.81 -1.04
C ILE A 107 -9.76 7.72 -2.09
N TYR A 108 -9.28 8.94 -2.20
CA TYR A 108 -9.77 9.92 -3.17
C TYR A 108 -8.63 10.55 -3.96
N ASP A 109 -8.97 11.04 -5.16
CA ASP A 109 -8.08 11.84 -5.98
C ASP A 109 -8.07 13.28 -5.43
N PRO A 110 -6.89 13.85 -5.12
CA PRO A 110 -6.81 15.25 -4.70
C PRO A 110 -7.37 16.25 -5.71
N GLU A 111 -7.37 15.93 -7.02
CA GLU A 111 -7.94 16.80 -8.06
C GLU A 111 -9.47 16.91 -7.95
N ASP A 112 -10.13 15.84 -7.51
CA ASP A 112 -11.57 15.82 -7.22
C ASP A 112 -11.93 16.49 -5.88
N GLY A 113 -10.91 16.79 -5.06
CA GLY A 113 -11.05 17.39 -3.73
C GLY A 113 -11.47 16.41 -2.63
N GLU A 114 -11.37 16.86 -1.38
CA GLU A 114 -11.89 16.08 -0.25
C GLU A 114 -13.42 16.02 -0.33
N THR A 115 -13.96 14.80 -0.29
CA THR A 115 -15.39 14.59 -0.50
C THR A 115 -16.12 14.40 0.83
N SER A 116 -17.23 15.13 0.98
CA SER A 116 -17.95 15.27 2.26
C SER A 116 -18.69 14.02 2.74
N VAL A 117 -18.76 12.96 1.92
CA VAL A 117 -19.54 11.73 2.19
C VAL A 117 -18.78 10.47 1.76
N GLY A 118 -17.44 10.54 1.72
CA GLY A 118 -16.63 9.42 1.28
C GLY A 118 -16.86 9.06 -0.18
N ARG A 119 -17.03 10.04 -1.08
CA ARG A 119 -16.90 9.79 -2.53
C ARG A 119 -15.41 9.63 -2.83
N GLY A 120 -14.91 8.44 -2.58
CA GLY A 120 -13.58 7.99 -2.99
C GLY A 120 -13.65 7.11 -4.23
N VAL A 121 -12.50 6.94 -4.87
CA VAL A 121 -12.24 5.90 -5.87
C VAL A 121 -11.96 4.55 -5.21
N GLY A 122 -11.68 4.55 -3.90
CA GLY A 122 -11.32 3.37 -3.11
C GLY A 122 -11.96 3.31 -1.76
N TYR A 123 -12.22 2.09 -1.28
CA TYR A 123 -12.82 1.83 0.02
C TYR A 123 -12.18 0.60 0.65
N VAL A 124 -11.87 0.70 1.93
CA VAL A 124 -11.44 -0.41 2.78
C VAL A 124 -12.32 -0.41 4.02
N TRP A 125 -12.81 -1.57 4.43
CA TRP A 125 -13.61 -1.71 5.64
C TRP A 125 -13.40 -3.09 6.27
N GLU A 126 -13.55 -3.16 7.58
CA GLU A 126 -13.44 -4.42 8.33
C GLU A 126 -14.68 -5.30 8.09
N ASP A 127 -14.47 -6.59 7.89
CA ASP A 127 -15.53 -7.57 7.73
C ASP A 127 -16.37 -7.72 9.01
N HIS A 128 -17.68 -7.92 8.86
CA HIS A 128 -18.58 -8.05 10.02
C HIS A 128 -18.58 -9.43 10.65
N GLN A 129 -18.15 -10.46 9.93
CA GLN A 129 -18.09 -11.83 10.45
C GLN A 129 -16.69 -12.17 10.99
N HIS A 130 -15.64 -11.65 10.38
CA HIS A 130 -14.25 -11.98 10.68
C HIS A 130 -13.48 -10.71 11.03
N ARG A 131 -13.47 -10.36 12.32
CA ARG A 131 -12.70 -9.23 12.85
C ARG A 131 -11.22 -9.38 12.51
N GLY A 132 -10.59 -8.28 12.11
CA GLY A 132 -9.22 -8.22 11.59
C GLY A 132 -9.07 -8.58 10.11
N TYR A 133 -10.14 -9.01 9.43
CA TYR A 133 -10.15 -9.17 7.98
C TYR A 133 -10.84 -7.97 7.34
N TYR A 134 -10.41 -7.63 6.13
CA TYR A 134 -10.84 -6.42 5.44
C TYR A 134 -11.33 -6.72 4.03
N HIS A 135 -12.39 -6.04 3.65
CA HIS A 135 -12.82 -5.94 2.28
C HIS A 135 -12.23 -4.70 1.62
N ILE A 136 -12.11 -4.79 0.29
CA ILE A 136 -11.75 -3.66 -0.56
C ILE A 136 -12.78 -3.57 -1.67
N GLY A 137 -13.19 -2.35 -1.98
CA GLY A 137 -13.95 -2.02 -3.18
C GLY A 137 -13.41 -0.76 -3.81
N MET A 138 -13.51 -0.67 -5.13
CA MET A 138 -13.06 0.50 -5.88
C MET A 138 -14.05 0.83 -6.98
N ILE A 139 -14.21 2.12 -7.24
CA ILE A 139 -15.04 2.63 -8.32
C ILE A 139 -14.10 2.90 -9.49
N VAL A 140 -14.42 2.33 -10.65
CA VAL A 140 -13.70 2.53 -11.90
C VAL A 140 -14.68 3.12 -12.89
N THR A 141 -14.28 4.21 -13.54
CA THR A 141 -15.08 4.85 -14.58
C THR A 141 -14.56 4.42 -15.94
N GLY A 142 -15.44 3.84 -16.77
CA GLY A 142 -15.13 3.47 -18.15
C GLY A 142 -15.02 4.67 -19.09
N ASP A 143 -14.56 4.43 -20.32
CA ASP A 143 -14.44 5.48 -21.36
C ASP A 143 -15.80 6.09 -21.76
N ASP A 144 -16.89 5.37 -21.53
CA ASP A 144 -18.27 5.81 -21.72
C ASP A 144 -18.83 6.63 -20.55
N GLY A 145 -18.05 6.80 -19.48
CA GLY A 145 -18.45 7.49 -18.26
C GLY A 145 -19.30 6.64 -17.31
N GLU A 146 -19.52 5.35 -17.60
CA GLU A 146 -20.21 4.45 -16.68
C GLU A 146 -19.28 4.06 -15.52
N GLU A 147 -19.82 4.11 -14.30
CA GLU A 147 -19.11 3.67 -13.10
C GLU A 147 -19.40 2.20 -12.80
N GLU A 148 -18.35 1.41 -12.70
CA GLU A 148 -18.41 0.04 -12.21
C GLU A 148 -17.66 -0.09 -10.88
N CYS A 149 -18.05 -1.09 -10.07
CA CYS A 149 -17.29 -1.45 -8.88
C CYS A 149 -16.52 -2.76 -9.06
N ILE A 150 -15.22 -2.71 -8.77
CA ILE A 150 -14.38 -3.89 -8.59
C ILE A 150 -14.16 -4.09 -7.09
N ALA A 151 -14.51 -5.25 -6.56
CA ALA A 151 -14.38 -5.54 -5.14
C ALA A 151 -13.72 -6.90 -4.85
N SER A 152 -13.12 -7.01 -3.67
CA SER A 152 -12.61 -8.27 -3.14
C SER A 152 -13.74 -9.28 -2.99
N ARG A 153 -13.55 -10.51 -3.48
CA ARG A 153 -14.58 -11.57 -3.37
C ARG A 153 -14.72 -12.13 -1.96
N ARG A 154 -13.67 -12.05 -1.15
CA ARG A 154 -13.59 -12.55 0.23
C ARG A 154 -12.82 -11.53 1.06
N PRO A 155 -13.09 -11.44 2.38
CA PRO A 155 -12.32 -10.56 3.23
C PRO A 155 -10.88 -11.10 3.37
N MET A 156 -9.92 -10.19 3.47
CA MET A 156 -8.48 -10.49 3.42
C MET A 156 -7.80 -10.11 4.74
N LEU A 157 -6.87 -10.95 5.20
CA LEU A 157 -5.91 -10.53 6.22
C LEU A 157 -4.97 -9.48 5.62
N PRO A 158 -4.66 -8.38 6.31
CA PRO A 158 -3.84 -7.31 5.75
C PRO A 158 -2.44 -7.75 5.31
N PHE A 159 -1.89 -8.75 6.00
CA PHE A 159 -0.56 -9.28 5.72
C PHE A 159 -0.64 -10.76 5.38
N VAL A 160 0.05 -11.15 4.31
CA VAL A 160 0.17 -12.54 3.89
C VAL A 160 1.65 -12.89 3.83
N GLU A 161 2.03 -13.97 4.49
CA GLU A 161 3.35 -14.58 4.32
C GLU A 161 3.41 -15.26 2.95
N VAL A 162 4.47 -15.02 2.22
CA VAL A 162 4.75 -15.68 0.95
C VAL A 162 5.96 -16.58 1.19
N ASP A 163 5.84 -17.87 0.91
CA ASP A 163 6.91 -18.84 1.19
C ASP A 163 8.23 -18.40 0.54
N GLY A 164 9.26 -18.22 1.36
CA GLY A 164 10.59 -17.78 0.92
C GLY A 164 10.70 -16.28 0.63
N ASP A 165 9.62 -15.51 0.81
CA ASP A 165 9.54 -14.07 0.53
C ASP A 165 9.13 -13.25 1.76
N ARG A 166 9.30 -11.93 1.65
CA ARG A 166 8.89 -10.97 2.69
C ARG A 166 7.36 -10.91 2.76
N PRO A 167 6.75 -10.75 3.95
CA PRO A 167 5.32 -10.52 4.07
C PRO A 167 4.88 -9.32 3.24
N ILE A 168 3.76 -9.45 2.53
CA ILE A 168 3.21 -8.38 1.69
C ILE A 168 1.93 -7.85 2.31
N ASN A 169 1.76 -6.53 2.27
CA ASN A 169 0.49 -5.88 2.54
C ASN A 169 -0.43 -6.09 1.34
N ILE A 170 -1.27 -7.12 1.42
CA ILE A 170 -2.10 -7.55 0.29
C ILE A 170 -3.16 -6.52 -0.07
N LEU A 171 -3.58 -5.69 0.89
CA LEU A 171 -4.58 -4.65 0.68
C LEU A 171 -4.03 -3.55 -0.24
N VAL A 172 -2.84 -3.05 0.09
CA VAL A 172 -2.14 -2.06 -0.74
C VAL A 172 -1.82 -2.67 -2.11
N HIS A 173 -1.33 -3.92 -2.15
CA HIS A 173 -1.03 -4.61 -3.41
C HIS A 173 -2.27 -4.77 -4.32
N PHE A 174 -3.42 -5.08 -3.75
CA PHE A 174 -4.67 -5.23 -4.49
C PHE A 174 -5.12 -3.90 -5.10
N LEU A 175 -5.04 -2.81 -4.32
CA LEU A 175 -5.39 -1.46 -4.76
C LEU A 175 -4.45 -0.96 -5.87
N THR A 176 -3.13 -1.06 -5.69
CA THR A 176 -2.16 -0.53 -6.67
C THR A 176 -2.21 -1.22 -8.02
N ARG A 177 -2.63 -2.49 -8.10
CA ARG A 177 -2.77 -3.19 -9.38
C ARG A 177 -4.01 -2.78 -10.18
N ARG A 178 -4.95 -2.09 -9.57
CA ARG A 178 -6.27 -1.80 -10.17
C ARG A 178 -6.60 -0.33 -10.21
N PHE A 179 -5.97 0.48 -9.39
CA PHE A 179 -6.11 1.92 -9.41
C PHE A 179 -5.34 2.48 -10.58
N THR A 180 -6.01 3.32 -11.36
CA THR A 180 -5.36 4.20 -12.33
C THR A 180 -4.66 5.37 -11.63
N LEU A 181 -5.18 5.80 -10.47
CA LEU A 181 -4.57 6.82 -9.62
C LEU A 181 -3.25 6.32 -9.03
N PRO A 182 -2.10 6.98 -9.29
CA PRO A 182 -0.82 6.61 -8.72
C PRO A 182 -0.84 6.63 -7.18
N ILE A 183 -0.18 5.67 -6.54
CA ILE A 183 -0.18 5.53 -5.08
C ILE A 183 0.39 6.76 -4.34
N ALA A 184 1.30 7.50 -4.96
CA ALA A 184 1.83 8.75 -4.42
C ALA A 184 0.75 9.85 -4.28
N ASP A 185 -0.28 9.80 -5.14
CA ASP A 185 -1.34 10.79 -5.21
C ASP A 185 -2.54 10.43 -4.33
N TRP A 186 -2.59 9.20 -3.81
CA TRP A 186 -3.66 8.78 -2.91
C TRP A 186 -3.79 9.73 -1.73
N ARG A 187 -5.02 10.18 -1.51
CA ARG A 187 -5.43 10.86 -0.28
C ARG A 187 -6.45 9.99 0.45
N PHE A 188 -6.50 10.17 1.76
CA PHE A 188 -7.23 9.29 2.65
C PHE A 188 -8.23 10.11 3.44
N GLY A 189 -9.47 9.64 3.48
CA GLY A 189 -10.49 10.11 4.42
C GLY A 189 -11.13 8.93 5.14
N SER A 190 -11.92 9.22 6.17
CA SER A 190 -12.68 8.22 6.90
C SER A 190 -14.13 8.66 7.04
N VAL A 191 -15.04 7.70 6.97
CA VAL A 191 -16.48 7.91 7.12
C VAL A 191 -17.09 6.78 7.95
N ASP A 192 -18.10 7.13 8.76
CA ASP A 192 -18.80 6.20 9.66
C ASP A 192 -19.65 5.21 8.85
N ARG A 193 -19.07 4.06 8.50
CA ARG A 193 -19.69 2.91 7.81
C ARG A 193 -20.58 3.20 6.60
N GLN A 194 -20.62 4.44 6.11
CA GLN A 194 -21.34 4.86 4.92
C GLN A 194 -20.48 4.55 3.71
N ILE A 195 -20.60 3.31 3.26
CA ILE A 195 -19.97 2.85 2.03
C ILE A 195 -21.01 3.03 0.91
N PRO A 196 -20.67 3.68 -0.22
CA PRO A 196 -21.60 3.86 -1.32
C PRO A 196 -22.20 2.54 -1.81
N MET A 197 -23.47 2.57 -2.20
CA MET A 197 -24.18 1.35 -2.59
C MET A 197 -23.59 0.68 -3.82
N VAL A 198 -23.02 1.45 -4.75
CA VAL A 198 -22.26 0.91 -5.90
C VAL A 198 -21.10 0.00 -5.44
N VAL A 199 -20.47 0.32 -4.31
CA VAL A 199 -19.37 -0.45 -3.73
C VAL A 199 -19.86 -1.69 -2.98
N LEU A 200 -21.03 -1.60 -2.34
CA LEU A 200 -21.63 -2.72 -1.61
C LEU A 200 -22.43 -3.67 -2.50
N ALA A 201 -22.90 -3.23 -3.67
CA ALA A 201 -23.75 -4.00 -4.58
C ALA A 201 -23.19 -5.40 -4.93
N PRO A 202 -21.87 -5.59 -5.17
CA PRO A 202 -21.30 -6.92 -5.39
C PRO A 202 -21.49 -7.90 -4.22
N PHE A 203 -21.61 -7.39 -2.99
CA PHE A 203 -21.76 -8.18 -1.76
C PHE A 203 -23.22 -8.50 -1.42
N VAL A 204 -24.15 -7.65 -1.89
CA VAL A 204 -25.59 -7.82 -1.69
C VAL A 204 -26.15 -8.93 -2.57
N ASN A 205 -25.72 -9.02 -3.84
CA ASN A 205 -26.20 -10.04 -4.78
C ASN A 205 -25.43 -11.38 -4.69
N GLY A 206 -24.23 -11.37 -4.12
CA GLY A 206 -23.41 -12.56 -3.90
C GLY A 206 -23.46 -13.04 -2.46
N ASN A 207 -24.58 -13.61 -2.00
CA ASN A 207 -24.69 -14.48 -0.81
C ASN A 207 -23.97 -14.06 0.52
N THR A 208 -23.59 -12.79 0.72
CA THR A 208 -22.75 -12.40 1.89
C THR A 208 -23.30 -11.21 2.68
N PHE A 209 -24.39 -10.59 2.23
CA PHE A 209 -25.14 -9.61 3.03
C PHE A 209 -26.63 -9.96 3.07
N ARG A 210 -27.00 -10.90 3.95
CA ARG A 210 -28.36 -10.90 4.52
C ARG A 210 -28.27 -10.18 5.85
N GLU A 211 -28.69 -8.92 5.85
CA GLU A 211 -28.99 -8.18 7.06
C GLU A 211 -29.90 -9.04 7.94
N GLY A 212 -29.50 -9.20 9.20
CA GLY A 212 -30.41 -9.52 10.27
C GLY A 212 -31.35 -8.35 10.46
N ALA A 213 -32.38 -8.25 9.61
CA ALA A 213 -33.59 -7.54 9.92
C ALA A 213 -34.30 -8.36 11.00
N THR A 214 -33.98 -8.06 12.26
CA THR A 214 -34.80 -8.43 13.41
C THR A 214 -35.72 -7.25 13.71
N ALA A 215 -36.98 -7.42 13.33
CA ALA A 215 -38.11 -6.95 14.12
C ALA A 215 -38.60 -8.12 14.97
#